data_AF-A0A7U2IBT9-F1
#
_entry.id   AF-A0A7U2IBT9-F1
#
_cell.length_a   1.000
_cell.length_b   1.000
_cell.length_c   1.000
_cell.angle_alpha   90.00
_cell.angle_beta   90.00
_cell.angle_gamma   90.00
#
_symmetry.space_group_name_H-M   'P 1'
#
loop_
_entity.id
_entity.type
_entity.pdbx_description
1 polymer ?
#
loop_
_entity_poly.entity_id
_entity_poly.type
_entity_poly.pdbx_seq_one_letter_code
_entity_poly.pdbx_strand_id
1 'polypeptide(L)'
;MSLYNHGRPDDNYTVAKDFADWLTGTRNLSIFGSFDGNEYDQTNGTITTHAWDVLARIAANFKDLEEFKIDYGGSSFEGSSFIVLSLIKRLRFPRLKRLEINGIWEWWDNGDVELARSPQMRTASFTTLRISGYRDRPQSAALLLQWPAVLTRLEFCNFSDNPEFENHRMDYPMFESWLRIHQNSLRHVEIGVLSRTASDRLFNATLFPKLEYLKLSRWQMRAPVQFSHEDSNVLGPSLKTFAWDFEEYGESWSDFGEAEANWITELAKCAISRKATLAKIEIQITPDACWEVTEEMEYPWDRIDSVRDQICRPNDLTLLYNKPVITKEAWLDLARAETLDIYADGADVDYLLNYDECSTLEEHKGLEHEFVQAYQGQDIRNYLIKLPNAP
;
A
#
# COMPACT_ATOMS: atom_id res chain seq x y z
N MET A 1 0.38 4.76 24.16
CA MET A 1 1.76 5.05 24.61
C MET A 1 2.63 5.06 23.37
N SER A 2 3.58 6.00 23.25
CA SER A 2 4.52 6.05 22.14
C SER A 2 5.95 5.96 22.65
N LEU A 3 6.76 5.07 22.08
CA LEU A 3 8.20 4.97 22.29
C LEU A 3 8.91 5.63 21.11
N TYR A 4 9.76 6.62 21.38
CA TYR A 4 10.53 7.34 20.36
C TYR A 4 12.03 7.24 20.64
N ASN A 5 12.82 7.11 19.57
CA ASN A 5 14.28 7.21 19.62
C ASN A 5 14.73 8.68 19.37
N HIS A 6 15.01 9.44 20.43
CA HIS A 6 15.43 10.86 20.34
C HIS A 6 16.77 11.18 21.05
N GLY A 7 17.63 10.18 21.25
CA GLY A 7 18.80 10.24 22.14
C GLY A 7 19.86 9.19 21.81
N ARG A 8 20.86 8.98 22.68
CA ARG A 8 21.87 7.92 22.47
C ARG A 8 21.18 6.54 22.45
N PRO A 9 21.51 5.65 21.49
CA PRO A 9 20.83 4.36 21.32
C PRO A 9 20.72 3.53 22.61
N ASP A 10 21.78 3.45 23.40
CA ASP A 10 21.83 2.64 24.63
C ASP A 10 20.92 3.15 25.76
N ASP A 11 20.85 4.49 25.92
CA ASP A 11 19.99 5.12 26.91
C ASP A 11 18.52 4.93 26.54
N ASN A 12 18.20 5.09 25.24
CA ASN A 12 16.85 4.88 24.72
C ASN A 12 16.41 3.41 24.77
N TYR A 13 17.33 2.49 24.51
CA TYR A 13 17.07 1.06 24.68
C TYR A 13 16.76 0.71 26.14
N THR A 14 17.54 1.22 27.09
CA THR A 14 17.33 0.96 28.53
C THR A 14 15.95 1.46 28.97
N VAL A 15 15.58 2.67 28.57
CA VAL A 15 14.27 3.24 28.87
C VAL A 15 13.13 2.44 28.20
N ALA A 16 13.27 2.08 26.93
CA ALA A 16 12.27 1.30 26.20
C ALA A 16 12.08 -0.09 26.82
N LYS A 17 13.16 -0.72 27.28
CA LYS A 17 13.15 -1.99 28.00
C LYS A 17 12.41 -1.88 29.33
N ASP A 18 12.69 -0.87 30.14
CA ASP A 18 12.01 -0.66 31.43
C ASP A 18 10.51 -0.44 31.22
N PHE A 19 10.13 0.33 30.20
CA PHE A 19 8.74 0.49 29.83
C PHE A 19 8.08 -0.83 29.38
N ALA A 20 8.80 -1.67 28.64
CA ALA A 20 8.34 -3.01 28.27
C ALA A 20 8.15 -3.95 29.47
N ASP A 21 8.81 -3.67 30.60
CA ASP A 21 8.68 -4.45 31.83
C ASP A 21 7.60 -3.86 32.78
N TRP A 22 7.39 -2.54 32.79
CA TRP A 22 6.49 -1.89 33.76
C TRP A 22 5.08 -1.61 33.24
N LEU A 23 4.92 -1.29 31.95
CA LEU A 23 3.65 -0.77 31.41
C LEU A 23 2.78 -1.86 30.80
N THR A 24 2.68 -3.01 31.49
CA THR A 24 2.06 -4.24 30.98
C THR A 24 0.54 -4.15 30.76
N GLY A 25 -0.13 -3.20 31.42
CA GLY A 25 -1.56 -2.88 31.22
C GLY A 25 -1.86 -2.02 30.00
N THR A 26 -0.88 -1.76 29.14
CA THR A 26 -1.04 -0.93 27.93
C THR A 26 -1.92 -1.62 26.90
N ARG A 27 -2.93 -0.90 26.40
CA ARG A 27 -3.81 -1.35 25.31
C ARG A 27 -3.39 -0.87 23.93
N ASN A 28 -2.77 0.31 23.87
CA ASN A 28 -2.36 0.95 22.62
C ASN A 28 -0.89 1.32 22.70
N LEU A 29 -0.07 0.71 21.86
CA LEU A 29 1.36 0.94 21.82
C LEU A 29 1.79 1.31 20.40
N SER A 30 2.56 2.39 20.30
CA SER A 30 3.25 2.77 19.08
C SER A 30 4.75 2.81 19.34
N ILE A 31 5.51 2.20 18.45
CA ILE A 31 6.97 2.16 18.52
C ILE A 31 7.52 2.84 17.28
N PHE A 32 8.39 3.83 17.48
CA PHE A 32 9.04 4.57 16.41
C PHE A 32 10.57 4.42 16.53
N GLY A 33 11.20 3.87 15.50
CA GLY A 33 12.64 3.73 15.36
C GLY A 33 13.18 2.32 15.60
N SER A 34 14.47 2.15 15.28
CA SER A 34 15.20 0.88 15.35
C SER A 34 15.65 0.49 16.76
N PHE A 35 15.88 1.45 17.67
CA PHE A 35 16.65 1.27 18.93
C PHE A 35 18.04 0.64 18.78
N ASP A 36 18.43 0.25 17.57
CA ASP A 36 19.75 -0.21 17.23
C ASP A 36 20.62 1.03 17.02
N GLY A 37 21.82 1.02 17.60
CA GLY A 37 22.82 2.04 17.31
C GLY A 37 23.48 1.76 15.95
N ASN A 38 23.96 2.81 15.28
CA ASN A 38 24.71 2.72 14.02
C ASN A 38 26.06 1.97 14.14
N GLU A 39 26.34 1.32 15.27
CA GLU A 39 27.56 0.57 15.50
C GLU A 39 27.43 -0.84 14.91
N TYR A 40 27.74 -0.94 13.62
CA TYR A 40 28.29 -2.17 13.09
C TYR A 40 29.61 -2.44 13.81
N ASP A 41 29.59 -3.30 14.83
CA ASP A 41 30.81 -3.74 15.51
C ASP A 41 31.63 -4.61 14.54
N GLN A 42 32.56 -3.97 13.82
CA GLN A 42 33.49 -4.62 12.89
C GLN A 42 34.37 -5.67 13.59
N THR A 43 34.47 -5.66 14.93
CA THR A 43 35.32 -6.59 15.68
C THR A 43 34.63 -7.90 16.04
N ASN A 44 33.29 -7.93 16.14
CA ASN A 44 32.53 -9.14 16.50
C ASN A 44 31.49 -9.60 15.46
N GLY A 45 31.20 -8.79 14.43
CA GLY A 45 30.23 -9.16 13.39
C GLY A 45 28.78 -9.30 13.89
N THR A 46 28.47 -8.77 15.08
CA THR A 46 27.14 -8.81 15.68
C THR A 46 26.43 -7.47 15.51
N ILE A 47 25.34 -7.48 14.74
CA ILE A 47 24.37 -6.39 14.65
C ILE A 47 23.65 -6.29 16.01
N THR A 48 23.60 -5.11 16.61
CA THR A 48 22.83 -4.89 17.84
C THR A 48 21.35 -5.22 17.60
N THR A 49 20.74 -6.04 18.46
CA THR A 49 19.35 -6.54 18.29
C THR A 49 18.37 -5.88 19.25
N HIS A 50 18.61 -4.63 19.63
CA HIS A 50 17.86 -3.94 20.68
C HIS A 50 16.39 -3.78 20.33
N ALA A 51 16.06 -3.51 19.06
CA ALA A 51 14.66 -3.53 18.58
C ALA A 51 13.97 -4.86 18.89
N TRP A 52 14.64 -5.96 18.54
CA TRP A 52 14.08 -7.30 18.67
C TRP A 52 13.93 -7.75 20.12
N ASP A 53 14.84 -7.31 21.00
CA ASP A 53 14.77 -7.57 22.44
C ASP A 53 13.60 -6.83 23.09
N VAL A 54 13.41 -5.55 22.75
CA VAL A 54 12.25 -4.75 23.20
C VAL A 54 10.95 -5.39 22.70
N LEU A 55 10.88 -5.78 21.42
CA LEU A 55 9.70 -6.45 20.86
C LEU A 55 9.40 -7.78 21.55
N ALA A 56 10.43 -8.58 21.85
CA ALA A 56 10.26 -9.86 22.54
C ALA A 56 9.70 -9.64 23.97
N ARG A 57 10.19 -8.63 24.69
CA ARG A 57 9.67 -8.26 26.02
C ARG A 57 8.24 -7.79 25.97
N ILE A 58 7.90 -6.94 24.99
CA ILE A 58 6.53 -6.46 24.79
C ILE A 58 5.60 -7.65 24.51
N ALA A 59 5.97 -8.55 23.59
CA ALA A 59 5.19 -9.76 23.32
C ALA A 59 5.03 -10.66 24.57
N ALA A 60 6.06 -10.72 25.42
CA ALA A 60 6.01 -11.48 26.67
C ALA A 60 5.09 -10.84 27.72
N ASN A 61 5.07 -9.51 27.83
CA ASN A 61 4.46 -8.82 28.98
C ASN A 61 3.09 -8.17 28.66
N PHE A 62 2.82 -7.76 27.42
CA PHE A 62 1.66 -6.95 27.06
C PHE A 62 0.49 -7.84 26.62
N LYS A 63 -0.17 -8.49 27.59
CA LYS A 63 -1.28 -9.43 27.30
C LYS A 63 -2.58 -8.74 26.92
N ASP A 64 -2.73 -7.46 27.28
CA ASP A 64 -3.92 -6.65 27.05
C ASP A 64 -3.81 -5.71 25.85
N LEU A 65 -2.75 -5.85 25.04
CA LEU A 65 -2.54 -5.01 23.86
C LEU A 65 -3.64 -5.25 22.82
N GLU A 66 -4.35 -4.19 22.47
CA GLU A 66 -5.43 -4.17 21.48
C GLU A 66 -5.00 -3.51 20.16
N GLU A 67 -4.12 -2.50 20.23
CA GLU A 67 -3.57 -1.81 19.06
C GLU A 67 -2.06 -1.73 19.14
N PHE A 68 -1.39 -2.15 18.07
CA PHE A 68 0.06 -2.12 17.99
C PHE A 68 0.51 -1.48 16.68
N LYS A 69 1.26 -0.38 16.79
CA LYS A 69 1.92 0.28 15.67
C LYS A 69 3.42 0.12 15.81
N ILE A 70 4.06 -0.30 14.72
CA ILE A 70 5.50 -0.39 14.60
C ILE A 70 5.90 0.44 13.39
N ASP A 71 6.81 1.39 13.59
CA ASP A 71 7.23 2.34 12.58
C ASP A 71 8.74 2.42 12.54
N TYR A 72 9.33 1.93 11.45
CA TYR A 72 10.76 2.03 11.22
C TYR A 72 11.08 3.29 10.41
N GLY A 73 11.34 4.40 11.13
CA GLY A 73 11.67 5.71 10.55
C GLY A 73 13.13 5.87 10.09
N GLY A 74 13.87 4.79 9.86
CA GLY A 74 15.28 4.86 9.44
C GLY A 74 15.45 4.99 7.92
N SER A 75 16.34 5.88 7.48
CA SER A 75 16.78 5.97 6.08
C SER A 75 17.56 4.72 5.68
N SER A 76 16.85 3.77 5.06
CA SER A 76 17.21 2.83 3.97
C SER A 76 18.60 2.19 3.82
N PHE A 77 19.61 2.42 4.66
CA PHE A 77 20.97 1.91 4.39
C PHE A 77 21.62 1.15 5.55
N GLU A 78 21.02 1.17 6.75
CA GLU A 78 21.66 0.62 7.94
C GLU A 78 20.78 -0.43 8.62
N GLY A 79 21.09 -1.69 8.33
CA GLY A 79 21.16 -2.75 9.34
C GLY A 79 19.89 -3.43 9.85
N SER A 80 18.75 -2.73 10.00
CA SER A 80 17.67 -3.27 10.85
C SER A 80 16.27 -3.19 10.25
N SER A 81 16.05 -3.81 9.09
CA SER A 81 14.70 -3.94 8.55
C SER A 81 13.85 -4.99 9.28
N PHE A 82 12.53 -4.79 9.33
CA PHE A 82 11.61 -5.82 9.82
C PHE A 82 11.47 -6.95 8.82
N ILE A 83 12.08 -8.08 9.14
CA ILE A 83 11.83 -9.34 8.44
C ILE A 83 10.47 -9.88 8.87
N VAL A 84 9.54 -10.03 7.92
CA VAL A 84 8.17 -10.52 8.16
C VAL A 84 8.14 -11.80 8.99
N LEU A 85 9.00 -12.77 8.67
CA LEU A 85 9.07 -14.02 9.41
C LEU A 85 9.44 -13.83 10.89
N SER A 86 10.31 -12.88 11.19
CA SER A 86 10.70 -12.56 12.57
C SER A 86 9.54 -11.95 13.35
N LEU A 87 8.77 -11.06 12.73
CA LEU A 87 7.53 -10.52 13.31
C LEU A 87 6.54 -11.64 13.62
N ILE A 88 6.26 -12.49 12.62
CA ILE A 88 5.31 -13.59 12.77
C ILE A 88 5.72 -14.52 13.92
N LYS A 89 7.01 -14.91 13.96
CA LYS A 89 7.56 -15.84 14.97
C LYS A 89 7.51 -15.29 16.39
N ARG A 90 7.77 -13.99 16.57
CA ARG A 90 8.02 -13.38 17.88
C ARG A 90 6.78 -12.71 18.48
N LEU A 91 5.89 -12.18 17.64
CA LEU A 91 4.76 -11.40 18.13
C LEU A 91 3.56 -12.29 18.45
N ARG A 92 3.13 -12.23 19.71
CA ARG A 92 1.99 -12.98 20.25
C ARG A 92 1.18 -12.13 21.21
N PHE A 93 0.13 -11.52 20.66
CA PHE A 93 -0.78 -10.66 21.39
C PHE A 93 -2.19 -11.24 21.31
N PRO A 94 -2.69 -11.89 22.37
CA PRO A 94 -3.97 -12.62 22.31
C PRO A 94 -5.20 -11.72 22.16
N ARG A 95 -5.07 -10.43 22.50
CA ARG A 95 -6.15 -9.44 22.46
C ARG A 95 -5.99 -8.39 21.36
N LEU A 96 -4.98 -8.55 20.49
CA LEU A 96 -4.69 -7.58 19.45
C LEU A 96 -5.82 -7.56 18.42
N LYS A 97 -6.29 -6.37 18.09
CA LYS A 97 -7.34 -6.09 17.10
C LYS A 97 -6.77 -5.40 15.87
N ARG A 98 -5.79 -4.51 16.06
CA ARG A 98 -5.15 -3.72 15.00
C ARG A 98 -3.64 -3.85 15.05
N LEU A 99 -3.04 -4.16 13.90
CA LEU A 99 -1.60 -4.13 13.67
C LEU A 99 -1.28 -3.14 12.55
N GLU A 100 -0.40 -2.18 12.82
CA GLU A 100 0.14 -1.24 11.83
C GLU A 100 1.66 -1.43 11.75
N ILE A 101 2.17 -1.64 10.53
CA ILE A 101 3.60 -1.81 10.28
C ILE A 101 4.01 -0.82 9.20
N ASN A 102 4.96 0.06 9.50
CA ASN A 102 5.60 0.94 8.54
C ASN A 102 7.08 0.58 8.37
N GLY A 103 7.55 0.52 7.13
CA GLY A 103 8.96 0.30 6.80
C GLY A 103 9.37 -1.18 6.82
N ILE A 104 8.75 -2.00 5.98
CA ILE A 104 9.18 -3.39 5.73
C ILE A 104 10.15 -3.36 4.55
N TRP A 105 11.39 -3.84 4.73
CA TRP A 105 12.43 -3.80 3.69
C TRP A 105 13.11 -5.14 3.53
N GLU A 106 13.40 -5.52 2.29
CA GLU A 106 14.25 -6.67 2.00
C GLU A 106 15.69 -6.44 2.49
N TRP A 107 16.28 -7.49 3.05
CA TRP A 107 17.72 -7.59 3.24
C TRP A 107 18.28 -8.48 2.12
N TRP A 108 19.19 -7.92 1.33
CA TRP A 108 19.99 -8.48 0.23
C TRP A 108 20.62 -9.89 0.40
N ASP A 109 20.51 -10.54 1.55
CA ASP A 109 21.11 -11.86 1.79
C ASP A 109 20.17 -12.85 2.50
N ASN A 110 18.86 -12.68 2.30
CA ASN A 110 17.90 -13.71 2.69
C ASN A 110 17.90 -14.83 1.64
N GLY A 111 18.90 -15.71 1.75
CA GLY A 111 18.92 -17.01 1.08
C GLY A 111 17.56 -17.69 1.21
N ASP A 112 17.15 -18.38 0.14
CA ASP A 112 15.83 -19.01 -0.07
C ASP A 112 14.99 -19.06 1.20
N VAL A 113 14.13 -18.06 1.36
CA VAL A 113 13.17 -18.00 2.46
C VAL A 113 12.45 -19.35 2.45
N GLU A 114 12.75 -20.22 3.42
CA GLU A 114 12.00 -21.45 3.66
C GLU A 114 10.60 -21.05 4.14
N LEU A 115 9.78 -20.56 3.20
CA LEU A 115 8.38 -20.18 3.32
C LEU A 115 7.52 -21.36 3.82
N ALA A 116 8.04 -22.57 3.71
CA ALA A 116 7.32 -23.82 3.88
C ALA A 116 6.96 -24.20 5.33
N ARG A 117 7.51 -23.55 6.38
CA ARG A 117 7.46 -24.12 7.75
C ARG A 117 7.21 -23.14 8.90
N SER A 118 6.47 -22.05 8.72
CA SER A 118 5.98 -21.30 9.90
C SER A 118 4.68 -21.93 10.44
N PRO A 119 4.67 -22.57 11.63
CA PRO A 119 3.48 -23.24 12.20
C PRO A 119 2.41 -22.25 12.71
N GLN A 120 2.52 -20.99 12.31
CA GLN A 120 1.92 -19.83 12.97
C GLN A 120 0.97 -19.04 12.06
N MET A 121 0.75 -19.49 10.83
CA MET A 121 -0.26 -18.91 9.93
C MET A 121 -1.67 -19.09 10.52
N ARG A 122 -2.57 -18.15 10.23
CA ARG A 122 -3.97 -18.18 10.67
C ARG A 122 -4.16 -18.24 12.19
N THR A 123 -3.22 -17.73 12.97
CA THR A 123 -3.29 -17.77 14.45
C THR A 123 -3.40 -16.41 15.11
N ALA A 124 -3.04 -15.31 14.42
CA ALA A 124 -3.10 -14.00 15.05
C ALA A 124 -4.55 -13.52 15.21
N SER A 125 -4.82 -12.81 16.32
CA SER A 125 -6.16 -12.35 16.70
C SER A 125 -6.61 -11.07 16.00
N PHE A 126 -5.67 -10.31 15.42
CA PHE A 126 -5.99 -9.02 14.82
C PHE A 126 -6.86 -9.19 13.58
N THR A 127 -7.77 -8.24 13.37
CA THR A 127 -8.70 -8.23 12.23
C THR A 127 -8.47 -7.02 11.33
N THR A 128 -7.64 -6.07 11.76
CA THR A 128 -7.21 -4.91 10.99
C THR A 128 -5.71 -4.94 10.82
N LEU A 129 -5.25 -4.89 9.57
CA LEU A 129 -3.84 -4.83 9.20
C LEU A 129 -3.60 -3.61 8.33
N ARG A 130 -2.66 -2.76 8.75
CA ARG A 130 -2.15 -1.65 7.96
C ARG A 130 -0.67 -1.86 7.69
N ILE A 131 -0.27 -1.78 6.42
CA ILE A 131 1.11 -1.87 5.97
C ILE A 131 1.41 -0.61 5.19
N SER A 132 2.52 0.06 5.49
CA SER A 132 3.04 1.18 4.71
C SER A 132 4.54 1.08 4.52
N GLY A 133 5.07 1.72 3.47
CA GLY A 133 6.51 1.72 3.19
C GLY A 133 7.04 0.30 2.98
N TYR A 134 6.38 -0.47 2.13
CA TYR A 134 6.71 -1.87 1.86
C TYR A 134 7.70 -1.99 0.70
N ARG A 135 8.79 -2.73 0.91
CA ARG A 135 9.88 -2.97 -0.06
C ARG A 135 10.47 -4.39 0.05
N ASP A 136 9.69 -5.37 0.50
CA ASP A 136 10.11 -6.78 0.60
C ASP A 136 9.46 -7.61 -0.53
N ARG A 137 9.81 -8.89 -0.67
CA ARG A 137 9.32 -9.76 -1.75
C ARG A 137 7.81 -10.05 -1.62
N PRO A 138 7.09 -10.33 -2.71
CA PRO A 138 5.66 -10.67 -2.69
C PRO A 138 5.28 -11.79 -1.71
N GLN A 139 6.16 -12.76 -1.50
CA GLN A 139 5.92 -13.89 -0.60
C GLN A 139 5.84 -13.44 0.87
N SER A 140 6.59 -12.40 1.26
CA SER A 140 6.49 -11.79 2.59
C SER A 140 5.14 -11.11 2.80
N ALA A 141 4.64 -10.38 1.80
CA ALA A 141 3.30 -9.78 1.83
C ALA A 141 2.23 -10.88 1.97
N ALA A 142 2.33 -11.93 1.17
CA ALA A 142 1.42 -13.07 1.24
C ALA A 142 1.38 -13.73 2.63
N LEU A 143 2.52 -13.83 3.32
CA LEU A 143 2.60 -14.35 4.69
C LEU A 143 1.92 -13.42 5.71
N LEU A 144 2.13 -12.11 5.61
CA LEU A 144 1.46 -11.14 6.49
C LEU A 144 -0.06 -11.21 6.36
N LEU A 145 -0.56 -11.31 5.12
CA LEU A 145 -1.99 -11.42 4.84
C LEU A 145 -2.57 -12.75 5.35
N GLN A 146 -1.77 -13.83 5.39
CA GLN A 146 -2.15 -15.15 5.89
C GLN A 146 -2.01 -15.33 7.41
N TRP A 147 -1.32 -14.41 8.08
CA TRP A 147 -1.07 -14.50 9.52
C TRP A 147 -2.33 -14.41 10.40
N PRO A 148 -3.27 -13.45 10.20
CA PRO A 148 -4.47 -13.37 11.02
C PRO A 148 -5.42 -14.53 10.75
N ALA A 149 -6.11 -14.98 11.81
CA ALA A 149 -7.15 -16.00 11.69
C ALA A 149 -8.36 -15.51 10.89
N VAL A 150 -8.66 -14.21 10.98
CA VAL A 150 -9.75 -13.53 10.27
C VAL A 150 -9.30 -12.10 9.98
N LEU A 151 -9.33 -11.66 8.73
CA LEU A 151 -9.08 -10.27 8.35
C LEU A 151 -10.38 -9.61 7.90
N THR A 152 -10.67 -8.42 8.46
CA THR A 152 -11.85 -7.61 8.12
C THR A 152 -11.49 -6.31 7.42
N ARG A 153 -10.32 -5.74 7.74
CA ARG A 153 -9.81 -4.49 7.16
C ARG A 153 -8.34 -4.63 6.76
N LEU A 154 -8.04 -4.35 5.51
CA LEU A 154 -6.68 -4.23 4.98
C LEU A 154 -6.46 -2.80 4.49
N GLU A 155 -5.32 -2.23 4.86
CA GLU A 155 -4.77 -1.00 4.30
C GLU A 155 -3.33 -1.29 3.87
N PHE A 156 -3.07 -1.33 2.56
CA PHE A 156 -1.74 -1.54 2.00
C PHE A 156 -1.34 -0.29 1.22
N CYS A 157 -0.58 0.59 1.86
CA CYS A 157 -0.24 1.91 1.34
C CYS A 157 1.24 1.97 0.93
N ASN A 158 1.57 2.82 -0.03
CA ASN A 158 2.94 3.25 -0.35
C ASN A 158 3.90 2.07 -0.56
N PHE A 159 3.67 1.31 -1.64
CA PHE A 159 4.65 0.37 -2.17
C PHE A 159 5.72 1.16 -2.91
N SER A 160 6.98 1.01 -2.54
CA SER A 160 8.05 1.56 -3.37
C SER A 160 8.36 0.54 -4.44
N ASP A 161 7.89 0.77 -5.66
CA ASP A 161 8.35 0.01 -6.81
C ASP A 161 9.88 0.17 -6.90
N ASN A 162 10.60 -0.94 -6.90
CA ASN A 162 12.02 -0.93 -7.22
C ASN A 162 12.18 -1.62 -8.57
N PRO A 163 12.33 -0.85 -9.67
CA PRO A 163 12.37 -1.40 -11.02
C PRO A 163 13.58 -2.32 -11.24
N GLU A 164 14.62 -2.24 -10.38
CA GLU A 164 15.81 -3.08 -10.45
C GLU A 164 15.53 -4.56 -10.09
N PHE A 165 14.42 -4.85 -9.41
CA PHE A 165 14.09 -6.20 -8.94
C PHE A 165 12.75 -6.68 -9.52
N GLU A 166 12.79 -7.35 -10.67
CA GLU A 166 11.60 -7.90 -11.32
C GLU A 166 10.81 -8.87 -10.43
N ASN A 167 11.48 -9.55 -9.50
CA ASN A 167 10.88 -10.48 -8.54
C ASN A 167 10.10 -9.79 -7.41
N HIS A 168 10.08 -8.46 -7.36
CA HIS A 168 9.35 -7.68 -6.35
C HIS A 168 8.00 -7.20 -6.83
N ARG A 169 7.65 -7.49 -8.08
CA ARG A 169 6.42 -7.03 -8.68
C ARG A 169 5.19 -7.58 -7.95
N MET A 170 4.27 -6.68 -7.65
CA MET A 170 2.96 -7.01 -7.08
C MET A 170 1.85 -6.35 -7.88
N ASP A 171 0.72 -7.03 -7.98
CA ASP A 171 -0.47 -6.54 -8.66
C ASP A 171 -1.76 -6.90 -7.92
N TYR A 172 -2.91 -6.38 -8.35
CA TYR A 172 -4.20 -6.72 -7.78
C TYR A 172 -4.56 -8.22 -7.88
N PRO A 173 -4.34 -8.94 -9.01
CA PRO A 173 -4.49 -10.38 -9.08
C PRO A 173 -3.80 -11.16 -7.95
N MET A 174 -2.57 -10.79 -7.60
CA MET A 174 -1.82 -11.41 -6.51
C MET A 174 -2.51 -11.15 -5.16
N PHE A 175 -2.94 -9.92 -4.89
CA PHE A 175 -3.69 -9.60 -3.68
C PHE A 175 -5.04 -10.33 -3.61
N GLU A 176 -5.79 -10.44 -4.69
CA GLU A 176 -7.05 -11.19 -4.74
C GLU A 176 -6.84 -12.65 -4.33
N SER A 177 -5.78 -13.25 -4.87
CA SER A 177 -5.31 -14.59 -4.55
C SER A 177 -5.01 -14.68 -3.04
N TRP A 178 -4.11 -13.86 -2.51
CA TRP A 178 -3.70 -13.94 -1.11
C TRP A 178 -4.82 -13.63 -0.12
N LEU A 179 -5.78 -12.78 -0.50
CA LEU A 179 -6.93 -12.40 0.32
C LEU A 179 -8.08 -13.39 0.24
N ARG A 180 -8.05 -14.36 -0.68
CA ARG A 180 -9.13 -15.34 -0.89
C ARG A 180 -9.49 -16.13 0.37
N ILE A 181 -8.51 -16.41 1.22
CA ILE A 181 -8.68 -17.05 2.54
C ILE A 181 -9.56 -16.24 3.52
N HIS A 182 -9.76 -14.94 3.24
CA HIS A 182 -10.57 -13.99 4.01
C HIS A 182 -11.80 -13.52 3.23
N GLN A 183 -12.16 -14.20 2.13
CA GLN A 183 -13.28 -13.83 1.25
C GLN A 183 -14.59 -13.54 2.00
N ASN A 184 -14.85 -14.29 3.07
CA ASN A 184 -16.11 -14.24 3.83
C ASN A 184 -16.06 -13.29 5.04
N SER A 185 -14.93 -12.60 5.27
CA SER A 185 -14.73 -11.70 6.40
C SER A 185 -14.28 -10.30 6.01
N LEU A 186 -13.61 -10.13 4.86
CA LEU A 186 -13.15 -8.83 4.39
C LEU A 186 -14.34 -7.90 4.12
N ARG A 187 -14.28 -6.71 4.70
CA ARG A 187 -15.27 -5.63 4.55
C ARG A 187 -14.66 -4.34 4.02
N HIS A 188 -13.35 -4.16 4.21
CA HIS A 188 -12.64 -2.93 3.88
C HIS A 188 -11.27 -3.26 3.30
N VAL A 189 -10.99 -2.78 2.10
CA VAL A 189 -9.71 -2.95 1.42
C VAL A 189 -9.27 -1.59 0.87
N GLU A 190 -8.06 -1.18 1.23
CA GLU A 190 -7.35 -0.08 0.60
C GLU A 190 -6.03 -0.61 0.07
N ILE A 191 -5.75 -0.41 -1.21
CA ILE A 191 -4.49 -0.75 -1.82
C ILE A 191 -4.04 0.46 -2.63
N GLY A 192 -2.90 1.03 -2.24
CA GLY A 192 -2.22 2.11 -2.97
C GLY A 192 -1.64 1.62 -4.30
N VAL A 193 -0.65 2.33 -4.81
CA VAL A 193 0.06 1.88 -6.01
C VAL A 193 0.86 0.63 -5.68
N LEU A 194 0.99 -0.25 -6.68
CA LEU A 194 1.84 -1.44 -6.64
C LEU A 194 2.88 -1.32 -7.79
N SER A 195 3.29 -2.41 -8.42
CA SER A 195 4.19 -2.31 -9.57
C SER A 195 3.45 -1.90 -10.83
N ARG A 196 3.88 -0.78 -11.42
CA ARG A 196 3.22 -0.18 -12.61
C ARG A 196 3.26 -1.09 -13.84
N THR A 197 4.23 -2.01 -13.89
CA THR A 197 4.47 -2.90 -15.03
C THR A 197 3.94 -4.33 -14.83
N ALA A 198 3.31 -4.63 -13.70
CA ALA A 198 2.90 -5.99 -13.35
C ALA A 198 1.59 -6.42 -14.03
N SER A 199 0.52 -5.66 -13.84
CA SER A 199 -0.78 -5.88 -14.49
C SER A 199 -1.59 -4.59 -14.51
N ASP A 200 -2.34 -4.40 -15.59
CA ASP A 200 -3.33 -3.32 -15.75
C ASP A 200 -4.73 -3.72 -15.25
N ARG A 201 -4.91 -4.98 -14.81
CA ARG A 201 -6.20 -5.49 -14.35
C ARG A 201 -6.54 -4.97 -12.96
N LEU A 202 -7.71 -4.36 -12.84
CA LEU A 202 -8.25 -3.90 -11.56
C LEU A 202 -8.66 -5.04 -10.62
N PHE A 203 -8.73 -4.70 -9.33
CA PHE A 203 -9.17 -5.60 -8.27
C PHE A 203 -10.61 -6.08 -8.46
N ASN A 204 -10.79 -7.40 -8.46
CA ASN A 204 -12.08 -8.05 -8.60
C ASN A 204 -12.80 -8.18 -7.24
N ALA A 205 -13.59 -7.16 -6.90
CA ALA A 205 -14.40 -7.12 -5.69
C ALA A 205 -15.53 -8.18 -5.68
N THR A 206 -15.93 -8.73 -6.83
CA THR A 206 -16.99 -9.76 -6.89
C THR A 206 -16.60 -11.04 -6.14
N LEU A 207 -15.30 -11.25 -5.94
CA LEU A 207 -14.74 -12.36 -5.18
C LEU A 207 -14.99 -12.26 -3.66
N PHE A 208 -15.40 -11.09 -3.15
CA PHE A 208 -15.49 -10.77 -1.73
C PHE A 208 -16.92 -10.38 -1.35
N PRO A 209 -17.80 -11.34 -1.00
CA PRO A 209 -19.23 -11.09 -0.84
C PRO A 209 -19.61 -10.09 0.26
N LYS A 210 -18.71 -9.81 1.22
CA LYS A 210 -18.93 -8.86 2.31
C LYS A 210 -18.12 -7.56 2.19
N LEU A 211 -17.40 -7.36 1.08
CA LEU A 211 -16.61 -6.16 0.86
C LEU A 211 -17.55 -4.95 0.68
N GLU A 212 -17.43 -3.96 1.56
CA GLU A 212 -18.28 -2.76 1.58
C GLU A 212 -17.52 -1.51 1.15
N TYR A 213 -16.19 -1.49 1.33
CA TYR A 213 -15.32 -0.38 0.97
C TYR A 213 -14.10 -0.90 0.20
N LEU A 214 -13.82 -0.28 -0.95
CA LEU A 214 -12.67 -0.54 -1.79
C LEU A 214 -12.02 0.78 -2.21
N LYS A 215 -10.76 0.99 -1.85
CA LYS A 215 -9.93 2.09 -2.33
C LYS A 215 -8.79 1.56 -3.18
N LEU A 216 -8.66 2.06 -4.41
CA LEU A 216 -7.61 1.68 -5.37
C LEU A 216 -6.91 2.94 -5.89
N SER A 217 -5.64 2.79 -6.25
CA SER A 217 -4.89 3.88 -6.86
C SER A 217 -5.16 4.01 -8.36
N ARG A 218 -5.25 5.25 -8.83
CA ARG A 218 -5.25 5.63 -10.25
C ARG A 218 -4.02 5.12 -10.98
N TRP A 219 -2.85 5.09 -10.34
CA TRP A 219 -1.59 4.78 -11.03
C TRP A 219 -1.38 3.30 -11.31
N GLN A 220 -2.26 2.41 -10.81
CA GLN A 220 -2.29 1.01 -11.19
C GLN A 220 -3.13 0.75 -12.45
N MET A 221 -3.85 1.76 -12.93
CA MET A 221 -4.67 1.64 -14.13
C MET A 221 -3.86 1.93 -15.37
N ARG A 222 -4.22 1.27 -16.48
CA ARG A 222 -3.66 1.55 -17.80
C ARG A 222 -3.68 3.05 -18.13
N ALA A 223 -2.63 3.50 -18.81
CA ALA A 223 -2.54 4.82 -19.41
C ALA A 223 -2.49 4.69 -20.94
N PRO A 224 -3.36 5.36 -21.71
CA PRO A 224 -4.47 6.21 -21.25
C PRO A 224 -5.56 5.40 -20.56
N VAL A 225 -6.29 6.03 -19.62
CA VAL A 225 -7.41 5.37 -18.96
C VAL A 225 -8.53 5.15 -19.95
N GLN A 226 -9.01 3.92 -19.98
CA GLN A 226 -10.18 3.55 -20.75
C GLN A 226 -10.98 2.55 -19.92
N PHE A 227 -12.30 2.72 -19.88
CA PHE A 227 -13.17 1.78 -19.19
C PHE A 227 -13.24 0.45 -19.94
N SER A 228 -13.01 -0.66 -19.24
CA SER A 228 -13.21 -2.01 -19.74
C SER A 228 -14.41 -2.68 -19.05
N HIS A 229 -15.00 -3.70 -19.67
CA HIS A 229 -16.05 -4.47 -18.98
C HIS A 229 -15.50 -5.16 -17.71
N GLU A 230 -14.22 -5.51 -17.67
CA GLU A 230 -13.60 -6.13 -16.48
C GLU A 230 -13.46 -5.14 -15.33
N ASP A 231 -13.32 -3.84 -15.60
CA ASP A 231 -13.24 -2.79 -14.58
C ASP A 231 -14.50 -2.77 -13.71
N SER A 232 -15.65 -3.13 -14.29
CA SER A 232 -16.91 -3.25 -13.57
C SER A 232 -16.89 -4.30 -12.45
N ASN A 233 -15.88 -5.17 -12.39
CA ASN A 233 -15.69 -6.14 -11.32
C ASN A 233 -15.32 -5.50 -9.98
N VAL A 234 -14.94 -4.22 -9.96
CA VAL A 234 -14.85 -3.44 -8.71
C VAL A 234 -16.22 -3.31 -8.04
N LEU A 235 -17.33 -3.45 -8.77
CA LEU A 235 -18.70 -3.41 -8.25
C LEU A 235 -19.08 -4.75 -7.58
N GLY A 236 -18.38 -5.09 -6.50
CA GLY A 236 -18.67 -6.26 -5.69
C GLY A 236 -20.11 -6.25 -5.15
N PRO A 237 -20.68 -7.43 -4.80
CA PRO A 237 -22.10 -7.57 -4.48
C PRO A 237 -22.57 -6.73 -3.28
N SER A 238 -21.68 -6.49 -2.31
CA SER A 238 -21.96 -5.68 -1.11
C SER A 238 -21.22 -4.34 -1.11
N LEU A 239 -20.55 -3.98 -2.21
CA LEU A 239 -19.72 -2.76 -2.24
C LEU A 239 -20.63 -1.54 -2.13
N LYS A 240 -20.38 -0.71 -1.12
CA LYS A 240 -21.13 0.55 -0.87
C LYS A 240 -20.32 1.76 -1.29
N THR A 241 -19.00 1.70 -1.09
CA THR A 241 -18.09 2.80 -1.41
C THR A 241 -16.94 2.31 -2.27
N PHE A 242 -16.77 2.96 -3.42
CA PHE A 242 -15.55 2.88 -4.23
C PHE A 242 -14.79 4.19 -4.06
N ALA A 243 -13.50 4.12 -3.74
CA ALA A 243 -12.62 5.27 -3.62
C ALA A 243 -11.48 5.17 -4.64
N TRP A 244 -11.22 6.28 -5.33
CA TRP A 244 -10.19 6.38 -6.34
C TRP A 244 -9.13 7.39 -5.91
N ASP A 245 -7.91 6.91 -5.76
CA ASP A 245 -6.82 7.65 -5.13
C ASP A 245 -5.73 8.05 -6.13
N PHE A 246 -5.40 9.33 -6.15
CA PHE A 246 -4.35 9.89 -7.00
C PHE A 246 -3.07 10.19 -6.19
N GLU A 247 -3.09 10.06 -4.85
CA GLU A 247 -1.99 10.45 -3.97
C GLU A 247 -0.79 9.50 -4.13
N GLU A 248 0.24 9.86 -4.92
CA GLU A 248 1.55 9.19 -4.81
C GLU A 248 2.77 9.93 -5.40
N TYR A 249 2.66 10.64 -6.53
CA TYR A 249 3.84 11.13 -7.28
C TYR A 249 3.94 12.64 -7.46
N GLY A 250 3.19 13.42 -6.68
CA GLY A 250 2.96 14.83 -6.99
C GLY A 250 2.04 14.89 -8.21
N GLU A 251 0.75 15.08 -7.97
CA GLU A 251 -0.25 14.99 -9.03
C GLU A 251 -0.22 16.26 -9.91
N SER A 252 -0.24 16.08 -11.22
CA SER A 252 -0.44 17.16 -12.18
C SER A 252 -1.91 17.59 -12.20
N TRP A 253 -2.14 18.86 -12.53
CA TRP A 253 -3.49 19.38 -12.81
C TRP A 253 -4.19 18.64 -13.96
N SER A 254 -3.44 17.95 -14.81
CA SER A 254 -3.97 17.19 -15.95
C SER A 254 -4.30 15.72 -15.64
N ASP A 255 -3.94 15.20 -14.46
CA ASP A 255 -4.09 13.78 -14.14
C ASP A 255 -5.56 13.34 -14.03
N PHE A 256 -6.47 14.28 -13.73
CA PHE A 256 -7.92 14.06 -13.85
C PHE A 256 -8.45 14.67 -15.15
N GLY A 257 -8.20 13.92 -16.22
CA GLY A 257 -8.55 14.19 -17.61
C GLY A 257 -10.01 13.95 -17.97
N GLU A 258 -10.32 14.12 -19.25
CA GLU A 258 -11.57 13.64 -19.84
C GLU A 258 -11.68 12.11 -19.73
N ALA A 259 -10.56 11.40 -19.88
CA ALA A 259 -10.50 9.95 -19.77
C ALA A 259 -10.93 9.45 -18.38
N GLU A 260 -10.46 10.10 -17.32
CA GLU A 260 -10.79 9.78 -15.93
C GLU A 260 -12.26 10.08 -15.61
N ALA A 261 -12.76 11.24 -16.05
CA ALA A 261 -14.16 11.60 -15.91
C ALA A 261 -15.10 10.63 -16.65
N ASN A 262 -14.71 10.21 -17.87
CA ASN A 262 -15.42 9.21 -18.65
C ASN A 262 -15.40 7.84 -17.97
N TRP A 263 -14.27 7.44 -17.38
CA TRP A 263 -14.16 6.18 -16.65
C TRP A 263 -15.12 6.12 -15.46
N ILE A 264 -15.20 7.18 -14.64
CA ILE A 264 -16.15 7.26 -13.52
C ILE A 264 -17.59 7.28 -14.02
N THR A 265 -17.85 7.97 -15.13
CA THR A 265 -19.16 8.00 -15.76
C THR A 265 -19.62 6.59 -16.18
N GLU A 266 -18.75 5.83 -16.84
CA GLU A 266 -19.07 4.46 -17.26
C GLU A 266 -19.19 3.49 -16.08
N LEU A 267 -18.36 3.65 -15.04
CA LEU A 267 -18.51 2.89 -13.81
C LEU A 267 -19.89 3.15 -13.16
N ALA A 268 -20.29 4.41 -13.06
CA ALA A 268 -21.59 4.80 -12.49
C ALA A 268 -22.75 4.24 -13.32
N LYS A 269 -22.70 4.35 -14.66
CA LYS A 269 -23.70 3.73 -15.55
C LYS A 269 -23.76 2.21 -15.37
N CYS A 270 -22.62 1.55 -15.21
CA CYS A 270 -22.56 0.12 -14.90
C CYS A 270 -23.22 -0.19 -13.55
N ALA A 271 -22.95 0.58 -12.50
CA ALA A 271 -23.57 0.41 -11.19
C ALA A 271 -25.10 0.55 -11.25
N ILE A 272 -25.59 1.57 -11.97
CA ILE A 272 -27.03 1.83 -12.15
C ILE A 272 -27.70 0.69 -12.93
N SER A 273 -27.14 0.33 -14.08
CA SER A 273 -27.72 -0.72 -14.94
C SER A 273 -27.80 -2.09 -14.25
N ARG A 274 -26.80 -2.40 -13.42
CA ARG A 274 -26.74 -3.65 -12.64
C ARG A 274 -27.53 -3.58 -11.33
N LYS A 275 -28.05 -2.41 -10.95
CA LYS A 275 -28.63 -2.15 -9.62
C LYS A 275 -27.67 -2.58 -8.51
N ALA A 276 -26.40 -2.22 -8.66
CA ALA A 276 -25.35 -2.52 -7.71
C ALA A 276 -25.64 -1.85 -6.35
N THR A 277 -25.04 -2.38 -5.29
CA THR A 277 -25.14 -1.84 -3.92
C THR A 277 -24.36 -0.53 -3.72
N LEU A 278 -23.60 -0.11 -4.75
CA LEU A 278 -22.77 1.09 -4.70
C LEU A 278 -23.65 2.30 -4.38
N ALA A 279 -23.32 3.00 -3.31
CA ALA A 279 -24.00 4.22 -2.88
C ALA A 279 -23.09 5.45 -3.02
N LYS A 280 -21.77 5.23 -2.98
CA LYS A 280 -20.79 6.31 -2.95
C LYS A 280 -19.57 6.03 -3.82
N ILE A 281 -19.15 7.07 -4.54
CA ILE A 281 -17.85 7.16 -5.20
C ILE A 281 -17.07 8.29 -4.51
N GLU A 282 -15.84 8.03 -4.10
CA GLU A 282 -14.92 9.01 -3.49
C GLU A 282 -13.73 9.22 -4.43
N ILE A 283 -13.36 10.47 -4.71
CA ILE A 283 -12.17 10.81 -5.49
C ILE A 283 -11.22 11.60 -4.60
N GLN A 284 -9.96 11.17 -4.52
CA GLN A 284 -8.91 11.87 -3.78
C GLN A 284 -7.88 12.36 -4.78
N ILE A 285 -7.80 13.67 -4.97
CA ILE A 285 -6.89 14.35 -5.89
C ILE A 285 -6.29 15.59 -5.21
N THR A 286 -4.98 15.62 -5.04
CA THR A 286 -4.21 16.73 -4.48
C THR A 286 -3.10 17.15 -5.46
N PRO A 287 -3.44 17.88 -6.55
CA PRO A 287 -2.46 18.40 -7.48
C PRO A 287 -1.44 19.30 -6.79
N ASP A 288 -0.16 19.11 -7.12
CA ASP A 288 0.90 19.97 -6.63
C ASP A 288 0.89 21.29 -7.40
N ALA A 289 0.98 22.40 -6.67
CA ALA A 289 1.03 23.74 -7.24
C ALA A 289 2.32 23.99 -8.05
N CYS A 290 3.35 23.14 -7.91
CA CYS A 290 4.57 23.23 -8.71
C CYS A 290 4.40 22.77 -10.16
N TRP A 291 3.31 22.08 -10.51
CA TRP A 291 3.06 21.65 -11.89
C TRP A 291 2.47 22.76 -12.76
N GLU A 292 2.87 22.76 -14.04
CA GLU A 292 2.37 23.71 -15.03
C GLU A 292 0.85 23.61 -15.19
N VAL A 293 0.21 24.79 -15.28
CA VAL A 293 -1.19 24.95 -15.60
C VAL A 293 -1.28 25.62 -16.96
N THR A 294 -2.00 25.03 -17.91
CA THR A 294 -2.27 25.65 -19.22
C THR A 294 -3.74 26.02 -19.35
N GLU A 295 -4.06 27.04 -20.16
CA GLU A 295 -5.45 27.44 -20.43
C GLU A 295 -6.28 26.33 -21.11
N GLU A 296 -5.61 25.36 -21.75
CA GLU A 296 -6.25 24.20 -22.39
C GLU A 296 -6.70 23.14 -21.38
N MET A 297 -6.11 23.13 -20.17
CA MET A 297 -6.57 22.26 -19.10
C MET A 297 -7.92 22.76 -18.60
N GLU A 298 -8.78 21.84 -18.15
CA GLU A 298 -9.97 22.21 -17.41
C GLU A 298 -9.73 22.00 -15.93
N TYR A 299 -10.34 22.83 -15.09
CA TYR A 299 -10.25 22.69 -13.64
C TYR A 299 -10.81 21.31 -13.21
N PRO A 300 -10.00 20.43 -12.57
CA PRO A 300 -10.38 19.05 -12.29
C PRO A 300 -11.72 18.90 -11.55
N TRP A 301 -11.97 19.76 -10.57
CA TRP A 301 -13.20 19.70 -9.78
C TRP A 301 -14.45 20.09 -10.57
N ASP A 302 -14.36 20.90 -11.62
CA ASP A 302 -15.49 21.18 -12.50
C ASP A 302 -15.91 19.92 -13.28
N ARG A 303 -14.93 19.11 -13.71
CA ARG A 303 -15.20 17.81 -14.35
C ARG A 303 -15.88 16.85 -13.39
N ILE A 304 -15.38 16.77 -12.15
CA ILE A 304 -15.99 15.93 -11.12
C ILE A 304 -17.42 16.41 -10.83
N ASP A 305 -17.65 17.72 -10.74
CA ASP A 305 -18.98 18.32 -10.55
C ASP A 305 -19.94 18.01 -11.70
N SER A 306 -19.44 18.03 -12.94
CA SER A 306 -20.21 17.64 -14.12
C SER A 306 -20.69 16.18 -14.01
N VAL A 307 -19.79 15.24 -13.68
CA VAL A 307 -20.15 13.82 -13.49
C VAL A 307 -21.13 13.66 -12.33
N ARG A 308 -20.90 14.37 -11.22
CA ARG A 308 -21.80 14.38 -10.05
C ARG A 308 -23.21 14.77 -10.44
N ASP A 309 -23.36 15.88 -11.17
CA ASP A 309 -24.65 16.51 -11.40
C ASP A 309 -25.42 15.85 -12.56
N GLN A 310 -24.71 15.35 -13.59
CA GLN A 310 -25.33 14.73 -14.76
C GLN A 310 -25.67 13.25 -14.56
N ILE A 311 -24.83 12.50 -13.83
CA ILE A 311 -24.95 11.03 -13.75
C ILE A 311 -25.25 10.58 -12.33
N CYS A 312 -24.47 11.01 -11.33
CA CYS A 312 -24.57 10.45 -9.98
C CYS A 312 -25.84 10.92 -9.24
N ARG A 313 -26.04 12.24 -9.13
CA ARG A 313 -27.16 12.85 -8.38
C ARG A 313 -28.53 12.42 -8.89
N PRO A 314 -28.81 12.32 -10.21
CA PRO A 314 -30.11 11.84 -10.70
C PRO A 314 -30.40 10.37 -10.39
N ASN A 315 -29.39 9.58 -10.01
CA ASN A 315 -29.49 8.14 -9.78
C ASN A 315 -29.17 7.74 -8.34
N ASP A 316 -29.33 8.67 -7.38
CA ASP A 316 -29.08 8.46 -5.94
C ASP A 316 -27.66 7.97 -5.59
N LEU A 317 -26.68 8.22 -6.47
CA LEU A 317 -25.27 7.97 -6.20
C LEU A 317 -24.61 9.24 -5.65
N THR A 318 -23.87 9.08 -4.54
CA THR A 318 -23.11 10.19 -3.96
C THR A 318 -21.70 10.20 -4.53
N LEU A 319 -21.30 11.27 -5.21
CA LEU A 319 -19.91 11.52 -5.62
C LEU A 319 -19.28 12.55 -4.68
N LEU A 320 -18.28 12.13 -3.91
CA LEU A 320 -17.51 12.99 -3.00
C LEU A 320 -16.08 13.15 -3.49
N TYR A 321 -15.48 14.27 -3.18
CA TYR A 321 -14.07 14.54 -3.44
C TYR A 321 -13.46 15.40 -2.35
N ASN A 322 -12.13 15.35 -2.20
CA ASN A 322 -11.41 16.20 -1.26
C ASN A 322 -11.47 17.67 -1.68
N LYS A 323 -11.38 18.57 -0.69
CA LYS A 323 -11.45 20.02 -0.93
C LYS A 323 -10.35 20.45 -1.91
N PRO A 324 -10.65 21.30 -2.91
CA PRO A 324 -9.64 21.81 -3.81
C PRO A 324 -8.48 22.50 -3.08
N VAL A 325 -7.26 22.29 -3.59
CA VAL A 325 -6.02 22.87 -3.05
C VAL A 325 -6.02 24.39 -3.21
N ILE A 326 -6.52 24.88 -4.35
CA ILE A 326 -6.75 26.30 -4.65
C ILE A 326 -8.14 26.49 -5.26
N THR A 327 -8.66 27.71 -5.25
CA THR A 327 -9.95 28.02 -5.90
C THR A 327 -9.81 28.04 -7.41
N LYS A 328 -10.93 27.92 -8.14
CA LYS A 328 -10.95 28.01 -9.59
C LYS A 328 -10.40 29.35 -10.10
N GLU A 329 -10.71 30.45 -9.42
CA GLU A 329 -10.21 31.78 -9.78
C GLU A 329 -8.69 31.85 -9.66
N ALA A 330 -8.13 31.36 -8.55
CA ALA A 330 -6.69 31.30 -8.36
C ALA A 330 -6.00 30.38 -9.40
N TRP A 331 -6.65 29.27 -9.77
CA TRP A 331 -6.18 28.38 -10.82
C TRP A 331 -6.19 29.07 -12.20
N LEU A 332 -7.23 29.83 -12.53
CA LEU A 332 -7.30 30.62 -13.76
C LEU A 332 -6.25 31.75 -13.79
N ASP A 333 -5.98 32.37 -12.64
CA ASP A 333 -4.93 33.38 -12.53
C ASP A 333 -3.54 32.77 -12.75
N LEU A 334 -3.29 31.55 -12.24
CA LEU A 334 -2.07 30.79 -12.54
C LEU A 334 -1.95 30.43 -14.03
N ALA A 335 -3.04 29.98 -14.65
CA ALA A 335 -3.05 29.63 -16.08
C ALA A 335 -2.76 30.84 -17.00
N ARG A 336 -3.19 32.04 -16.59
CA ARG A 336 -3.03 33.30 -17.34
C ARG A 336 -1.72 34.02 -17.06
N ALA A 337 -1.15 33.80 -15.88
CA ALA A 337 0.19 34.27 -15.57
C ALA A 337 1.15 33.45 -16.42
N GLU A 338 1.48 33.93 -17.64
CA GLU A 338 2.51 33.36 -18.51
C GLU A 338 3.70 32.92 -17.64
N THR A 339 3.82 31.60 -17.47
CA THR A 339 4.86 30.84 -16.76
C THR A 339 5.64 31.67 -15.73
N LEU A 340 5.26 31.59 -14.45
CA LEU A 340 6.24 31.91 -13.40
C LEU A 340 7.40 30.93 -13.58
N ASP A 341 8.52 31.45 -14.09
CA ASP A 341 9.80 30.77 -14.17
C ASP A 341 10.29 30.55 -12.73
N ILE A 342 9.73 29.55 -12.03
CA ILE A 342 10.02 29.26 -10.62
C ILE A 342 11.44 28.68 -10.43
N TYR A 343 12.21 28.53 -11.52
CA TYR A 343 13.63 28.18 -11.49
C TYR A 343 14.57 29.38 -11.37
N ALA A 344 14.03 30.59 -11.16
CA ALA A 344 14.83 31.79 -10.88
C ALA A 344 15.13 32.00 -9.38
N ASP A 345 15.63 30.98 -8.67
CA ASP A 345 16.64 31.21 -7.62
C ASP A 345 17.41 29.91 -7.32
N GLY A 346 18.74 29.99 -7.33
CA GLY A 346 19.67 28.85 -7.35
C GLY A 346 19.63 27.95 -6.11
N ALA A 347 18.68 27.03 -6.05
CA ALA A 347 18.72 25.86 -5.18
C ALA A 347 19.12 24.63 -6.00
N ASP A 348 20.17 23.91 -5.54
CA ASP A 348 20.77 22.73 -6.16
C ASP A 348 19.78 21.80 -6.88
N VAL A 349 19.78 21.86 -8.20
CA VAL A 349 19.02 20.96 -9.11
C VAL A 349 19.83 19.69 -9.39
N ASP A 350 20.52 19.15 -8.38
CA ASP A 350 21.31 17.92 -8.50
C ASP A 350 20.55 16.68 -7.99
N TYR A 351 19.36 16.86 -7.41
CA TYR A 351 18.56 15.76 -6.84
C TYR A 351 17.35 15.33 -7.69
N LEU A 352 17.03 16.04 -8.78
CA LEU A 352 15.89 15.73 -9.66
C LEU A 352 16.27 15.42 -11.11
N LEU A 353 17.56 15.52 -11.48
CA LEU A 353 18.05 15.26 -12.84
C LEU A 353 18.78 13.91 -13.01
N ASN A 354 18.73 13.01 -12.02
CA ASN A 354 19.24 11.63 -12.17
C ASN A 354 18.18 10.60 -12.60
N TYR A 355 17.03 11.07 -13.09
CA TYR A 355 16.04 10.23 -13.75
C TYR A 355 15.64 10.84 -15.10
N ASP A 356 16.62 11.03 -15.97
CA ASP A 356 16.36 11.10 -17.40
C ASP A 356 17.33 10.18 -18.14
N GLU A 357 16.84 9.02 -18.53
CA GLU A 357 16.91 8.62 -19.93
C GLU A 357 15.81 7.58 -20.17
N CYS A 358 14.67 8.11 -20.60
CA CYS A 358 13.67 7.38 -21.35
C CYS A 358 14.34 6.86 -22.65
N SER A 359 15.00 5.71 -22.58
CA SER A 359 15.46 4.99 -23.76
C SER A 359 14.28 4.22 -24.34
N THR A 360 13.68 4.85 -25.35
CA THR A 360 13.14 4.25 -26.57
C THR A 360 12.75 2.78 -26.52
N LEU A 361 11.46 2.54 -26.76
CA LEU A 361 10.89 1.32 -27.33
C LEU A 361 11.90 0.57 -28.22
N GLU A 362 12.42 -0.56 -27.74
CA GLU A 362 12.82 -1.67 -28.60
C GLU A 362 12.07 -2.93 -28.14
N GLU A 363 11.37 -3.52 -29.09
CA GLU A 363 10.66 -4.78 -28.97
C GLU A 363 11.63 -5.90 -28.56
N HIS A 364 11.52 -6.38 -27.32
CA HIS A 364 12.02 -7.70 -26.95
C HIS A 364 10.85 -8.68 -26.82
N LYS A 365 10.56 -9.32 -27.97
CA LYS A 365 9.90 -10.62 -28.01
C LYS A 365 10.87 -11.70 -27.52
N GLY A 366 10.43 -12.48 -26.54
CA GLY A 366 11.08 -13.71 -26.04
C GLY A 366 11.52 -13.52 -24.58
N LEU A 367 11.10 -14.32 -23.60
CA LEU A 367 10.65 -15.71 -23.61
C LEU A 367 9.44 -15.86 -22.67
N GLU A 368 8.38 -16.50 -23.17
CA GLU A 368 7.34 -17.10 -22.34
C GLU A 368 7.98 -18.18 -21.46
N HIS A 369 8.29 -17.85 -20.21
CA HIS A 369 8.36 -18.87 -19.17
C HIS A 369 6.97 -19.00 -18.57
N GLU A 370 6.30 -20.10 -18.92
CA GLU A 370 5.06 -20.54 -18.31
C GLU A 370 5.21 -20.55 -16.78
N PHE A 371 4.59 -19.57 -16.10
CA PHE A 371 4.24 -19.71 -14.70
C PHE A 371 3.14 -20.77 -14.62
N VAL A 372 3.56 -22.04 -14.60
CA VAL A 372 2.68 -23.17 -14.39
C VAL A 372 2.18 -23.14 -12.95
N GLN A 373 0.87 -22.91 -12.80
CA GLN A 373 0.01 -22.92 -11.61
C GLN A 373 -0.28 -21.56 -10.95
N ALA A 374 -1.27 -20.86 -11.54
CA ALA A 374 -2.05 -19.85 -10.84
C ALA A 374 -2.65 -20.43 -9.54
N TYR A 375 -2.34 -19.78 -8.41
CA TYR A 375 -2.87 -20.10 -7.09
C TYR A 375 -4.41 -20.04 -7.09
N GLN A 376 -5.08 -21.14 -6.72
CA GLN A 376 -6.56 -21.24 -6.73
C GLN A 376 -7.20 -21.07 -5.34
N GLY A 377 -6.63 -20.23 -4.46
CA GLY A 377 -7.31 -19.87 -3.20
C GLY A 377 -7.26 -20.92 -2.08
N GLN A 378 -6.35 -21.90 -2.14
CA GLN A 378 -6.06 -22.81 -1.04
C GLN A 378 -4.84 -22.34 -0.25
N ASP A 379 -4.49 -22.99 0.88
CA ASP A 379 -3.23 -22.71 1.57
C ASP A 379 -2.04 -22.72 0.59
N ILE A 380 -1.22 -21.67 0.58
CA ILE A 380 -0.12 -21.52 -0.40
C ILE A 380 0.87 -22.70 -0.35
N ARG A 381 0.95 -23.39 0.79
CA ARG A 381 1.76 -24.60 0.97
C ARG A 381 1.40 -25.72 -0.01
N ASN A 382 0.15 -25.78 -0.49
CA ASN A 382 -0.30 -26.81 -1.41
C ASN A 382 0.26 -26.65 -2.84
N TYR A 383 0.63 -25.44 -3.22
CA TYR A 383 1.17 -25.11 -4.55
C TYR A 383 2.70 -25.17 -4.61
N LEU A 384 3.35 -25.29 -3.45
CA LEU A 384 4.81 -25.36 -3.34
C LEU A 384 5.35 -26.80 -3.35
N ILE A 385 4.46 -27.80 -3.50
CA ILE A 385 4.83 -29.23 -3.58
C ILE A 385 4.97 -29.63 -5.06
N LYS A 386 6.10 -29.28 -5.68
CA LYS A 386 6.84 -30.04 -6.72
C LYS A 386 7.64 -29.10 -7.62
N LEU A 387 8.94 -29.02 -7.36
CA LEU A 387 9.89 -29.18 -8.45
C LEU A 387 10.53 -30.56 -8.23
N PRO A 388 10.40 -31.52 -9.17
CA PRO A 388 11.18 -32.73 -9.10
C PRO A 388 12.65 -32.33 -9.26
N ASN A 389 13.49 -32.79 -8.34
CA ASN A 389 14.94 -32.72 -8.50
C ASN A 389 15.28 -33.32 -9.87
N ALA A 390 15.74 -32.48 -10.79
CA ALA A 390 16.36 -32.96 -12.02
C ALA A 390 17.74 -33.56 -11.68
N PRO A 391 18.15 -34.63 -12.38
CA PRO A 391 19.25 -35.52 -11.99
C PRO A 391 20.63 -34.89 -11.97
#